data_AF-I5BQY1-F1
#
_entry.id   AF-I5BQY1-F1
#
_cell.length_a   1.000
_cell.length_b   1.000
_cell.length_c   1.000
_cell.angle_alpha   90.00
_cell.angle_beta   90.00
_cell.angle_gamma   90.00
#
_symmetry.space_group_name_H-M   'P 1'
#
loop_
_entity.id
_entity.type
_entity.pdbx_description
1 polymer ?
#
loop_
_entity_poly.entity_id
_entity_poly.type
_entity_poly.pdbx_seq_one_letter_code
_entity_poly.pdbx_strand_id
1 'polypeptide(L)'
;MRAVLSRTETALKTACLIAGLVALPGIAVANETAIEVVMNQAKIVKLAREADTIVIGNPEIADAAVQDATTIVLTGKGFGVTNLVVLDTDGQPIVDEQVMVSRQTASSVRIYRRANVQTLSCTPYCESSYKTDAERTSEAEISANQ
;
A
#
# COMPACT_ATOMS: atom_id res chain seq x y z
N MET A 1 -93.59 2.49 29.06
CA MET A 1 -93.11 1.34 29.85
C MET A 1 -92.27 0.47 28.94
N ARG A 2 -90.94 0.43 29.15
CA ARG A 2 -89.90 -0.36 28.42
C ARG A 2 -89.75 -0.04 26.93
N ALA A 3 -88.59 -0.08 26.28
CA ALA A 3 -87.17 -0.16 26.59
C ALA A 3 -86.45 0.04 25.23
N VAL A 4 -85.12 0.10 25.27
CA VAL A 4 -84.17 -0.16 24.17
C VAL A 4 -83.78 1.05 23.30
N LEU A 5 -82.45 1.19 23.18
CA LEU A 5 -81.60 1.86 22.18
C LEU A 5 -80.54 2.66 22.95
N SER A 6 -79.23 2.54 22.76
CA SER A 6 -78.37 1.73 21.89
C SER A 6 -76.95 2.05 22.40
N ARG A 7 -76.12 1.06 22.75
CA ARG A 7 -74.72 1.30 23.15
C ARG A 7 -73.88 1.50 21.89
N THR A 8 -73.41 2.72 21.68
CA THR A 8 -72.51 3.08 20.57
C THR A 8 -71.06 2.78 20.94
N GLU A 9 -70.40 2.02 20.08
CA GLU A 9 -69.03 1.54 20.18
C GLU A 9 -68.02 2.66 19.86
N THR A 10 -67.07 2.91 20.77
CA THR A 10 -65.90 3.76 20.52
C THR A 10 -64.72 2.88 20.11
N ALA A 11 -64.53 2.71 18.79
CA ALA A 11 -63.34 2.09 18.23
C ALA A 11 -62.29 3.17 17.89
N LEU A 12 -61.32 3.32 18.78
CA LEU A 12 -60.11 4.13 18.60
C LEU A 12 -59.15 3.42 17.63
N LYS A 13 -58.94 3.95 16.43
CA LYS A 13 -57.84 3.54 15.52
C LYS A 13 -57.36 4.71 14.68
N THR A 14 -56.07 5.03 14.82
CA THR A 14 -55.05 5.32 13.77
C THR A 14 -53.85 5.99 14.47
N ALA A 15 -52.82 5.28 14.93
CA ALA A 15 -51.72 4.64 14.19
C ALA A 15 -50.90 5.63 13.32
N CYS A 16 -49.93 6.30 13.94
CA CYS A 16 -48.86 7.00 13.26
C CYS A 16 -47.53 6.32 13.65
N LEU A 17 -47.11 5.32 12.87
CA LEU A 17 -45.81 4.67 13.02
C LEU A 17 -44.83 5.41 12.10
N ILE A 18 -43.99 6.25 12.70
CA ILE A 18 -42.92 6.98 12.01
C ILE A 18 -41.83 5.97 11.66
N ALA A 19 -41.72 5.62 10.38
CA ALA A 19 -40.64 4.82 9.84
C ALA A 19 -39.35 5.66 9.81
N GLY A 20 -38.53 5.54 10.85
CA GLY A 20 -37.17 6.09 10.90
C GLY A 20 -36.21 5.22 10.10
N LEU A 21 -36.00 5.55 8.83
CA LEU A 21 -34.94 4.98 8.00
C LEU A 21 -33.61 5.60 8.45
N VAL A 22 -32.90 4.93 9.37
CA VAL A 22 -31.55 5.34 9.78
C VAL A 22 -30.59 5.03 8.64
N ALA A 23 -30.29 6.04 7.83
CA ALA A 23 -29.19 5.99 6.87
C ALA A 23 -27.87 6.03 7.65
N LEU A 24 -27.20 4.89 7.81
CA LEU A 24 -25.82 4.87 8.28
C LEU A 24 -24.93 5.48 7.18
N PRO A 25 -24.17 6.55 7.43
CA PRO A 25 -23.13 6.98 6.51
C PRO A 25 -22.07 5.88 6.43
N GLY A 26 -21.86 5.33 5.23
CA GLY A 26 -20.77 4.39 4.98
C GLY A 26 -19.44 5.08 5.23
N ILE A 27 -18.63 4.52 6.13
CA ILE A 27 -17.26 4.96 6.35
C ILE A 27 -16.45 4.51 5.14
N ALA A 28 -16.15 5.43 4.23
CA ALA A 28 -15.19 5.19 3.17
C ALA A 28 -13.79 5.12 3.81
N VAL A 29 -13.23 3.91 3.89
CA VAL A 29 -11.82 3.72 4.24
C VAL A 29 -11.03 4.12 2.99
N ALA A 30 -10.37 5.27 3.04
CA ALA A 30 -9.38 5.63 2.02
C ALA A 30 -8.20 4.66 2.18
N ASN A 31 -8.14 3.64 1.32
CA ASN A 31 -6.91 2.87 1.17
C ASN A 31 -5.93 3.79 0.43
N GLU A 32 -5.02 4.45 1.16
CA GLU A 32 -3.80 4.97 0.53
C GLU A 32 -3.02 3.76 0.00
N THR A 33 -3.07 3.57 -1.31
CA THR A 33 -2.49 2.40 -1.96
C THR A 33 -1.00 2.61 -2.14
N ALA A 34 -0.22 2.21 -1.15
CA ALA A 34 1.23 2.19 -1.26
C ALA A 34 1.68 1.38 -2.50
N ILE A 35 2.68 1.92 -3.21
CA ILE A 35 3.30 1.26 -4.35
C ILE A 35 4.24 0.18 -3.84
N GLU A 36 3.78 -1.07 -3.90
CA GLU A 36 4.62 -2.22 -3.55
C GLU A 36 5.56 -2.60 -4.69
N VAL A 37 6.85 -2.72 -4.37
CA VAL A 37 7.93 -3.16 -5.28
C VAL A 37 8.76 -4.23 -4.57
N VAL A 38 9.28 -5.20 -5.31
CA VAL A 38 10.24 -6.16 -4.77
C VAL A 38 11.64 -5.68 -5.10
N MET A 39 12.56 -5.77 -4.14
CA MET A 39 13.97 -5.43 -4.32
C MET A 39 14.57 -6.19 -5.51
N ASN A 40 15.41 -5.51 -6.27
CA ASN A 40 15.99 -5.96 -7.55
C ASN A 40 14.94 -6.20 -8.67
N GLN A 41 13.72 -5.69 -8.52
CA GLN A 41 12.69 -5.72 -9.56
C GLN A 41 12.27 -4.30 -9.92
N ALA A 42 11.77 -4.16 -11.14
CA ALA A 42 11.20 -2.93 -11.66
C ALA A 42 9.67 -3.06 -11.80
N LYS A 43 8.97 -1.96 -11.53
CA LYS A 43 7.53 -1.82 -11.70
C LYS A 43 7.25 -0.61 -12.58
N ILE A 44 6.38 -0.79 -13.57
CA ILE A 44 5.94 0.31 -14.42
C ILE A 44 4.85 1.09 -13.69
N VAL A 45 5.06 2.38 -13.53
CA VAL A 45 4.09 3.34 -13.00
C VAL A 45 3.57 4.16 -14.17
N LYS A 46 2.27 4.06 -14.44
CA LYS A 46 1.58 4.86 -15.46
C LYS A 46 0.95 6.08 -14.81
N LEU A 47 1.19 7.24 -15.39
CA LEU A 47 0.69 8.52 -14.92
C LEU A 47 -0.60 8.88 -15.65
N ALA A 48 -1.45 9.67 -14.98
CA ALA A 48 -2.68 10.17 -15.60
C ALA A 48 -2.43 11.32 -16.60
N ARG A 49 -1.29 12.01 -16.46
CA ARG A 49 -0.89 13.20 -17.22
C ARG A 49 0.64 13.24 -17.34
N GLU A 50 1.15 14.15 -18.17
CA GLU A 50 2.59 14.32 -18.40
C GLU A 50 3.32 14.80 -17.14
N ALA A 51 4.42 14.14 -16.79
CA ALA A 51 5.30 14.54 -15.70
C ALA A 51 6.33 15.58 -16.15
N ASP A 52 6.54 16.57 -15.29
CA ASP A 52 7.62 17.54 -15.43
C ASP A 52 8.76 17.24 -14.43
N THR A 53 8.40 16.98 -13.17
CA THR A 53 9.36 16.75 -12.09
C THR A 53 9.08 15.44 -11.38
N ILE A 54 10.13 14.65 -11.10
CA ILE A 54 10.06 13.40 -10.35
C ILE A 54 11.03 13.46 -9.18
N VAL A 55 10.53 13.09 -8.00
CA VAL A 55 11.29 13.09 -6.76
C VAL A 55 11.11 11.74 -6.07
N ILE A 56 12.23 11.13 -5.70
CA ILE A 56 12.28 9.98 -4.80
C ILE A 56 12.79 10.45 -3.45
N GLY A 57 12.07 10.12 -2.37
CA GLY A 57 12.46 10.53 -1.03
C GLY A 57 13.83 9.99 -0.60
N ASN A 58 14.10 8.70 -0.85
CA ASN A 58 15.38 8.06 -0.57
C ASN A 58 15.88 7.19 -1.76
N PRO A 59 16.90 7.64 -2.52
CA PRO A 59 17.43 6.93 -3.68
C PRO A 59 18.20 5.64 -3.34
N GLU A 60 18.50 5.37 -2.06
CA GLU A 60 19.05 4.09 -1.62
C GLU A 60 17.98 2.99 -1.52
N ILE A 61 16.70 3.37 -1.36
CA ILE A 61 15.58 2.43 -1.24
C ILE A 61 14.96 2.16 -2.62
N ALA A 62 14.69 3.19 -3.40
CA ALA A 62 14.10 3.07 -4.74
C ALA A 62 14.74 4.04 -5.72
N ASP A 63 14.62 3.78 -7.01
CA ASP A 63 15.06 4.68 -8.08
C ASP A 63 14.01 4.72 -9.19
N ALA A 64 13.94 5.82 -9.93
CA ALA A 64 12.96 6.02 -10.99
C ALA A 64 13.62 6.51 -12.28
N ALA A 65 13.37 5.80 -13.37
CA ALA A 65 13.78 6.20 -14.71
C ALA A 65 12.56 6.60 -15.55
N VAL A 66 12.69 7.69 -16.30
CA VAL A 66 11.63 8.17 -17.20
C VAL A 66 11.71 7.43 -18.52
N GLN A 67 10.64 6.73 -18.89
CA GLN A 67 10.53 6.07 -20.20
C GLN A 67 9.91 7.01 -21.24
N ASP A 68 8.85 7.71 -20.85
CA ASP A 68 8.18 8.75 -21.61
C ASP A 68 7.43 9.70 -20.66
N ALA A 69 6.76 10.73 -21.18
CA ALA A 69 6.09 11.75 -20.38
C ALA A 69 5.05 11.19 -19.40
N THR A 70 4.50 9.99 -19.63
CA THR A 70 3.43 9.38 -18.83
C THR A 70 3.83 8.05 -18.19
N THR A 71 5.08 7.61 -18.37
CA THR A 71 5.54 6.28 -17.96
C THR A 71 6.85 6.35 -17.22
N ILE A 72 6.85 5.87 -15.98
CA ILE A 72 8.02 5.76 -15.12
C ILE A 72 8.33 4.28 -14.87
N VAL A 73 9.62 3.93 -14.93
CA VAL A 73 10.15 2.64 -14.49
C VAL A 73 10.72 2.82 -13.08
N LEU A 74 10.00 2.31 -12.09
CA LEU A 74 10.39 2.36 -10.68
C LEU A 74 11.12 1.08 -10.30
N THR A 75 12.34 1.18 -9.78
CA THR A 75 13.19 0.04 -9.40
C THR A 75 13.41 0.02 -7.88
N GLY A 76 13.19 -1.13 -7.24
CA GLY A 76 13.53 -1.32 -5.83
C GLY A 76 15.01 -1.63 -5.64
N LYS A 77 15.77 -0.76 -4.96
CA LYS A 77 17.21 -0.92 -4.71
C LYS A 77 17.51 -1.50 -3.33
N GLY A 78 16.78 -1.05 -2.31
CA GLY A 78 16.93 -1.46 -0.92
C GLY A 78 15.58 -1.73 -0.30
N PHE A 79 15.53 -2.52 0.76
CA PHE A 79 14.28 -2.79 1.47
C PHE A 79 13.94 -1.65 2.42
N GLY A 80 12.66 -1.29 2.52
CA GLY A 80 12.20 -0.19 3.36
C GLY A 80 10.98 0.52 2.80
N VAL A 81 10.69 1.70 3.34
CA VAL A 81 9.61 2.58 2.89
C VAL A 81 10.22 3.91 2.48
N THR A 82 9.86 4.40 1.29
CA THR A 82 10.13 5.75 0.81
C THR A 82 8.87 6.30 0.14
N ASN A 83 8.96 7.36 -0.63
CA ASN A 83 7.85 7.94 -1.38
C ASN A 83 8.29 8.35 -2.79
N LEU A 84 7.32 8.34 -3.70
CA LEU A 84 7.44 8.82 -5.06
C LEU A 84 6.51 10.02 -5.21
N VAL A 85 7.11 11.18 -5.52
CA VAL A 85 6.37 12.41 -5.84
C VAL A 85 6.60 12.74 -7.30
N VAL A 86 5.52 12.94 -8.04
CA VAL A 86 5.54 13.32 -9.46
C VAL A 86 4.69 14.56 -9.62
N LEU A 87 5.24 15.62 -10.21
CA LEU A 87 4.58 16.90 -10.43
C LEU A 87 4.36 17.16 -11.92
N ASP A 88 3.27 17.84 -12.27
CA ASP A 88 3.07 18.42 -13.60
C ASP A 88 3.81 19.77 -13.76
N THR A 89 3.70 20.36 -14.94
CA THR A 89 4.34 21.65 -15.29
C THR A 89 3.86 22.82 -14.42
N ASP A 90 2.68 22.71 -13.81
CA ASP A 90 2.11 23.73 -12.91
C ASP A 90 2.52 23.48 -11.44
N GLY A 91 3.35 22.47 -11.20
CA GLY A 91 3.80 22.07 -9.86
C GLY A 91 2.74 21.33 -9.05
N GLN A 92 1.64 20.86 -9.67
CA GLN A 92 0.62 20.09 -8.98
C GLN A 92 1.01 18.60 -8.91
N PRO A 93 0.79 17.92 -7.77
CA PRO A 93 1.12 16.51 -7.64
C PRO A 93 0.21 15.65 -8.51
N ILE A 94 0.82 14.85 -9.38
CA ILE A 94 0.21 13.75 -10.14
C ILE A 94 0.24 12.46 -9.31
N VAL A 95 1.35 12.23 -8.61
CA VAL A 95 1.55 11.11 -7.69
C VAL A 95 2.21 11.65 -6.43
N ASP A 96 1.71 11.26 -5.27
CA ASP A 96 2.35 11.47 -3.97
C ASP A 96 2.00 10.25 -3.11
N GLU A 97 2.78 9.18 -3.27
CA GLU A 97 2.46 7.87 -2.69
C GLU A 97 3.68 7.27 -2.02
N GLN A 98 3.44 6.47 -0.98
CA GLN A 98 4.49 5.66 -0.37
C GLN A 98 4.94 4.55 -1.33
N VAL A 99 6.24 4.27 -1.36
CA VAL A 99 6.85 3.16 -2.06
C VAL A 99 7.37 2.19 -1.01
N MET A 100 6.79 1.00 -0.95
CA MET A 100 7.20 -0.07 -0.05
C MET A 100 8.02 -1.09 -0.82
N VAL A 101 9.31 -1.19 -0.50
CA VAL A 101 10.22 -2.14 -1.13
C VAL A 101 10.43 -3.33 -0.21
N SER A 102 9.96 -4.49 -0.67
CA SER A 102 10.07 -5.76 0.04
C SER A 102 11.29 -6.56 -0.39
N ARG A 103 11.77 -7.45 0.48
CA ARG A 103 12.87 -8.36 0.15
C ARG A 103 12.39 -9.42 -0.84
N GLN A 104 13.21 -9.73 -1.84
CA GLN A 104 12.99 -10.92 -2.66
C GLN A 104 13.16 -12.19 -1.82
N THR A 105 12.10 -13.00 -1.73
CA THR A 105 12.12 -14.30 -1.02
C THR A 105 12.06 -15.48 -1.97
N ALA A 106 11.67 -15.25 -3.23
CA ALA A 106 11.64 -16.27 -4.27
C ALA A 106 13.06 -16.80 -4.50
N SER A 107 13.17 -18.13 -4.60
CA SER A 107 14.44 -18.81 -4.88
C SER A 107 15.58 -18.44 -3.92
N SER A 108 15.27 -18.06 -2.67
CA SER A 108 16.27 -17.71 -1.67
C SER A 108 16.28 -18.70 -0.50
N VAL A 109 17.47 -19.00 0.02
CA VAL A 109 17.66 -19.85 1.21
C VAL A 109 18.48 -19.09 2.24
N ARG A 110 18.02 -19.07 3.49
CA ARG A 110 18.78 -18.54 4.64
C ARG A 110 19.32 -19.69 5.49
N ILE A 111 20.63 -19.75 5.62
CA ILE A 111 21.35 -20.73 6.43
C ILE A 111 21.81 -20.04 7.72
N TYR A 112 21.44 -20.61 8.87
CA TYR A 112 21.86 -20.14 10.19
C TYR A 112 22.97 -21.05 10.74
N ARG A 113 24.15 -20.49 11.00
CA ARG A 113 25.31 -21.18 11.59
C ARG A 113 25.75 -20.42 12.83
N ARG A 114 25.16 -20.75 13.98
CA ARG A 114 25.32 -19.97 15.23
C ARG A 114 24.93 -18.51 14.97
N ALA A 115 25.83 -17.55 15.24
CA ALA A 115 25.63 -16.12 14.98
C ALA A 115 25.80 -15.72 13.49
N ASN A 116 26.25 -16.63 12.62
CA ASN A 116 26.45 -16.31 11.21
C ASN A 116 25.19 -16.68 10.39
N VAL A 117 24.55 -15.68 9.79
CA VAL A 117 23.43 -15.87 8.86
C VAL A 117 23.93 -15.67 7.44
N GLN A 118 23.73 -16.66 6.57
CA GLN A 118 24.06 -16.56 5.15
C GLN A 118 22.80 -16.67 4.31
N THR A 119 22.60 -15.71 3.42
CA THR A 119 21.54 -15.75 2.41
C THR A 119 22.13 -16.22 1.08
N LEU A 120 21.49 -17.21 0.47
CA LEU A 120 21.83 -17.76 -0.84
C LEU A 120 20.70 -17.46 -1.84
N SER A 121 21.06 -17.32 -3.11
CA SER A 121 20.14 -17.25 -4.25
C SER A 121 20.26 -18.55 -5.06
N CYS A 122 19.14 -19.21 -5.35
CA CYS A 122 19.07 -20.58 -5.84
C CYS A 122 18.34 -20.65 -7.19
N THR A 123 19.09 -20.61 -8.30
CA THR A 123 18.54 -20.73 -9.66
C THR A 123 19.56 -21.36 -10.63
N PRO A 124 19.57 -22.68 -10.90
CA PRO A 124 18.96 -23.82 -10.18
C PRO A 124 19.81 -24.33 -9.00
N TYR A 125 21.08 -23.91 -8.93
CA TYR A 125 21.99 -24.18 -7.82
C TYR A 125 22.07 -22.95 -6.92
N CYS A 126 22.41 -23.15 -5.64
CA CYS A 126 22.50 -22.08 -4.67
C CYS A 126 23.90 -21.46 -4.65
N GLU A 127 23.97 -20.16 -4.91
CA GLU A 127 25.18 -19.34 -4.82
C GLU A 127 24.98 -18.21 -3.80
N SER A 128 26.06 -17.53 -3.39
CA SER A 128 25.97 -16.39 -2.48
C SER A 128 25.06 -15.33 -3.10
N SER A 129 24.03 -14.88 -2.37
CA SER A 129 23.15 -13.84 -2.89
C SER A 129 23.96 -12.58 -3.17
N TYR A 130 23.75 -11.95 -4.33
CA TYR A 130 24.22 -10.59 -4.55
C TYR A 130 23.63 -9.70 -3.45
N LYS A 131 24.49 -8.93 -2.79
CA LYS A 131 24.10 -8.01 -1.72
C LYS A 131 24.36 -6.58 -2.16
N THR A 132 23.31 -5.77 -2.15
CA THR A 132 23.47 -4.32 -2.34
C THR A 132 24.25 -3.72 -1.16
N ASP A 133 24.77 -2.50 -1.32
CA ASP A 133 25.42 -1.78 -0.21
C ASP A 133 24.48 -1.64 0.99
N ALA A 134 23.19 -1.35 0.75
CA ALA A 134 22.18 -1.30 1.79
C ALA A 134 22.07 -2.62 2.57
N GLU A 135 22.05 -3.77 1.88
CA GLU A 135 22.01 -5.09 2.53
C GLU A 135 23.27 -5.38 3.35
N ARG A 136 24.45 -5.04 2.82
CA ARG A 136 25.72 -5.20 3.55
C ARG A 136 25.76 -4.36 4.82
N THR A 137 25.30 -3.11 4.76
CA THR A 137 25.24 -2.22 5.92
C THR A 137 24.29 -2.75 6.98
N SER A 138 23.07 -3.15 6.60
CA SER A 138 22.10 -3.71 7.56
C SER A 138 22.59 -5.00 8.22
N GLU A 139 23.24 -5.90 7.49
CA GLU A 139 23.83 -7.10 8.08
C GLU A 139 24.99 -6.79 9.03
N ALA A 140 25.85 -5.82 8.67
CA ALA A 140 26.96 -5.38 9.51
C ALA A 140 26.46 -4.80 10.84
N GLU A 141 25.41 -3.97 10.81
CA GLU A 141 24.78 -3.40 12.01
C GLU A 141 24.16 -4.50 12.91
N ILE A 142 23.52 -5.51 12.32
CA ILE A 142 22.96 -6.65 13.07
C ILE A 142 24.07 -7.50 13.70
N SER A 143 25.21 -7.67 13.02
CA SER A 143 26.35 -8.45 13.51
C SER A 143 27.18 -7.70 14.55
N ALA A 144 27.20 -6.37 14.54
CA ALA A 144 27.95 -5.57 15.49
C ALA A 144 27.26 -5.48 16.87
N ASN A 145 25.96 -5.73 16.92
CA ASN A 145 25.15 -5.72 18.14
C ASN A 145 24.95 -7.11 18.78
N GLN A 146 25.69 -8.13 18.33
CA GLN A 146 25.71 -9.50 18.87
C GLN A 146 27.10 -9.84 19.40
#